data_AF-A0A9X2P3G9-F1
#
_entry.id   AF-A0A9X2P3G9-F1
#
_cell.length_a   1.000
_cell.length_b   1.000
_cell.length_c   1.000
_cell.angle_alpha   90.00
_cell.angle_beta   90.00
_cell.angle_gamma   90.00
#
_symmetry.space_group_name_H-M   'P 1'
#
loop_
_entity.id
_entity.type
_entity.pdbx_description
1 polymer ?
#
loop_
_entity_poly.entity_id
_entity_poly.type
_entity_poly.pdbx_seq_one_letter_code
_entity_poly.pdbx_strand_id
1 'polypeptide(L)'
;MKNKVLFLIGYVALMASLGCGSEMNEPNGAPILISASEAVFPQTRTGIVYTIIGSDPDGDKLLYSISGPDAASFALDASTGELTFRVAPDVDAPASVDGDNFYFIDVTVKDPSLASDTQLVIIEVSRHDPEGPFLFRDGSVFLGPNTITPADPSILQTVNFITTESRTVPDNRFPNNAQANVHIFQAIYTNGTQIEMVVNTQISPLSEAERQAKLYADILGKLNPVLIGGIESVFIHPGDANFTGPVGMIVAHTGRAEKDYTPIGTLEEVMAHEAVHASIDPLYLGSREWNQAQKSDIAFISEYARDFAETEDLAESYGAYLIVKNSNRNSSTTVQRIQDGIPNRIQFFKDLGF
;
A
#
# COMPACT_ATOMS: atom_id res chain seq x y z
N MET A 1 -15.84 -36.86 -71.95
CA MET A 1 -14.89 -37.49 -72.89
C MET A 1 -13.61 -36.67 -72.90
N LYS A 2 -12.49 -37.34 -72.60
CA LYS A 2 -11.07 -37.09 -72.95
C LYS A 2 -10.62 -35.69 -73.43
N ASN A 3 -9.68 -35.13 -72.67
CA ASN A 3 -8.36 -34.56 -73.03
C ASN A 3 -8.20 -33.74 -74.33
N LYS A 4 -7.50 -32.60 -74.22
CA LYS A 4 -6.07 -32.51 -74.63
C LYS A 4 -5.40 -31.16 -74.28
N VAL A 5 -4.19 -31.29 -73.75
CA VAL A 5 -3.11 -30.30 -73.57
C VAL A 5 -2.39 -30.08 -74.90
N LEU A 6 -1.88 -28.87 -75.18
CA LEU A 6 -0.58 -28.70 -75.89
C LEU A 6 0.06 -27.29 -75.76
N PHE A 7 1.28 -27.30 -75.19
CA PHE A 7 2.53 -26.54 -75.40
C PHE A 7 2.62 -25.04 -75.78
N LEU A 8 3.39 -24.37 -74.90
CA LEU A 8 4.37 -23.27 -75.01
C LEU A 8 4.99 -22.96 -76.39
N ILE A 9 5.19 -21.66 -76.68
CA ILE A 9 6.42 -21.01 -77.23
C ILE A 9 6.30 -19.49 -76.95
N GLY A 10 7.33 -18.89 -76.33
CA GLY A 10 7.41 -17.45 -76.09
C GLY A 10 8.13 -16.70 -77.21
N TYR A 11 7.93 -15.37 -77.29
CA TYR A 11 8.97 -14.43 -77.70
C TYR A 11 8.61 -12.98 -77.28
N VAL A 12 9.46 -12.45 -76.39
CA VAL A 12 9.95 -11.08 -76.22
C VAL A 12 9.07 -9.92 -76.74
N ALA A 13 8.52 -9.12 -75.80
CA ALA A 13 8.09 -7.75 -76.05
C ALA A 13 9.13 -6.76 -75.50
N LEU A 14 9.65 -5.96 -76.42
CA LEU A 14 10.55 -4.83 -76.25
C LEU A 14 9.85 -3.72 -75.45
N MET A 15 10.31 -3.43 -74.23
CA MET A 15 9.86 -2.26 -73.46
C MET A 15 10.82 -1.11 -73.70
N ALA A 16 10.34 -0.07 -74.40
CA ALA A 16 10.98 1.24 -74.45
C ALA A 16 10.07 2.27 -73.74
N SER A 17 10.52 2.63 -72.54
CA SER A 17 10.38 3.89 -71.81
C SER A 17 9.24 4.87 -72.19
N LEU A 18 8.37 5.11 -71.21
CA LEU A 18 8.13 6.48 -70.75
C LEU A 18 8.63 6.55 -69.31
N GLY A 19 9.70 7.32 -69.11
CA GLY A 19 10.12 7.71 -67.78
C GLY A 19 9.06 8.59 -67.15
N CYS A 20 8.61 8.21 -65.97
CA CYS A 20 8.19 9.16 -64.94
C CYS A 20 8.67 8.58 -63.62
N GLY A 21 9.96 8.73 -63.36
CA GLY A 21 10.48 8.67 -62.00
C GLY A 21 10.13 9.99 -61.32
N SER A 22 8.86 10.18 -60.96
CA SER A 22 8.54 11.00 -59.81
C SER A 22 8.54 10.04 -58.63
N GLU A 23 9.55 10.11 -57.78
CA GLU A 23 9.34 9.74 -56.38
C GLU A 23 8.07 10.51 -55.96
N MET A 24 6.96 9.80 -55.75
CA MET A 24 5.80 10.43 -55.14
C MET A 24 6.27 10.80 -53.74
N ASN A 25 6.54 12.08 -53.54
CA ASN A 25 6.84 12.62 -52.22
C ASN A 25 5.51 12.58 -51.47
N GLU A 26 5.23 11.45 -50.81
CA GLU A 26 4.09 11.35 -49.89
C GLU A 26 4.18 12.52 -48.90
N PRO A 27 3.07 13.24 -48.62
CA PRO A 27 3.10 14.30 -47.63
C PRO A 27 3.51 13.71 -46.27
N ASN A 28 4.49 14.33 -45.61
CA ASN A 28 4.94 13.95 -44.27
C ASN A 28 3.75 13.84 -43.29
N GLY A 29 3.55 12.66 -42.73
CA GLY A 29 2.62 12.41 -41.63
C GLY A 29 3.21 12.92 -40.33
N ALA A 30 2.45 13.73 -39.59
CA ALA A 30 2.90 14.21 -38.29
C ALA A 30 3.01 13.04 -37.28
N PRO A 31 3.98 13.08 -36.35
CA PRO A 31 4.06 12.11 -35.30
C PRO A 31 2.89 12.26 -34.33
N ILE A 32 2.57 11.18 -33.61
CA ILE A 32 1.55 11.15 -32.56
C ILE A 32 2.14 10.63 -31.26
N LEU A 33 1.70 11.19 -30.13
CA LEU A 33 2.00 10.63 -28.80
C LEU A 33 1.10 9.43 -28.53
N ILE A 34 1.68 8.37 -27.97
CA ILE A 34 0.97 7.15 -27.58
C ILE A 34 1.22 6.74 -26.12
N SER A 35 2.10 7.44 -25.41
CA SER A 35 2.29 7.27 -23.97
C SER A 35 1.08 7.81 -23.16
N ALA A 36 0.91 7.34 -21.93
CA ALA A 36 -0.24 7.68 -21.09
C ALA A 36 -0.18 9.14 -20.59
N SER A 37 -1.32 9.78 -20.35
CA SER A 37 -1.38 11.14 -19.79
C SER A 37 -1.18 11.21 -18.28
N GLU A 38 -1.07 10.07 -17.62
CA GLU A 38 -0.93 9.96 -16.15
C GLU A 38 0.12 8.89 -15.83
N ALA A 39 0.89 9.12 -14.77
CA ALA A 39 1.82 8.15 -14.21
C ALA A 39 1.96 8.33 -12.70
N VAL A 40 2.23 7.23 -11.99
CA VAL A 40 2.54 7.23 -10.56
C VAL A 40 3.99 6.78 -10.38
N PHE A 41 4.77 7.54 -9.62
CA PHE A 41 6.15 7.23 -9.29
C PHE A 41 6.34 7.06 -7.79
N PRO A 42 6.74 5.87 -7.31
CA PRO A 42 7.00 5.65 -5.89
C PRO A 42 8.22 6.46 -5.43
N GLN A 43 8.09 7.21 -4.33
CA GLN A 43 9.20 8.00 -3.77
C GLN A 43 10.40 7.16 -3.31
N THR A 44 10.18 5.87 -3.05
CA THR A 44 11.20 4.90 -2.65
C THR A 44 12.06 4.44 -3.83
N ARG A 45 11.63 4.71 -5.07
CA ARG A 45 12.28 4.24 -6.29
C ARG A 45 13.22 5.29 -6.88
N THR A 46 14.26 4.82 -7.56
CA THR A 46 15.17 5.64 -8.37
C THR A 46 15.14 5.22 -9.83
N GLY A 47 15.37 6.15 -10.76
CA GLY A 47 15.57 5.85 -12.18
C GLY A 47 14.54 6.52 -13.09
N ILE A 48 14.17 5.83 -14.16
CA ILE A 48 13.22 6.32 -15.16
C ILE A 48 11.83 6.41 -14.51
N VAL A 49 11.27 7.61 -14.57
CA VAL A 49 9.99 7.99 -13.98
C VAL A 49 8.85 7.82 -14.99
N TYR A 50 9.14 8.18 -16.23
CA TYR A 50 8.19 8.16 -17.33
C TYR A 50 8.97 8.04 -18.65
N THR A 51 8.40 7.40 -19.66
CA THR A 51 8.98 7.37 -21.01
C THR A 51 7.98 7.95 -21.99
N ILE A 52 8.35 9.03 -22.66
CA ILE A 52 7.57 9.60 -23.76
C ILE A 52 7.69 8.66 -24.95
N ILE A 53 6.55 8.20 -25.47
CA ILE A 53 6.52 7.31 -26.62
C ILE A 53 5.70 7.97 -27.72
N GLY A 54 6.34 8.22 -28.86
CA GLY A 54 5.68 8.66 -30.08
C GLY A 54 5.75 7.61 -31.19
N SER A 55 4.83 7.72 -32.14
CA SER A 55 4.84 6.95 -33.38
C SER A 55 4.75 7.89 -34.56
N ASP A 56 5.46 7.57 -35.63
CA ASP A 56 5.47 8.33 -36.86
C ASP A 56 5.02 7.45 -38.04
N PRO A 57 4.07 7.89 -38.89
CA PRO A 57 3.60 7.12 -40.03
C PRO A 57 4.69 6.83 -41.07
N ASP A 58 5.67 7.72 -41.20
CA ASP A 58 6.77 7.62 -42.17
C ASP A 58 7.99 6.86 -41.59
N GLY A 59 7.93 6.52 -40.29
CA GLY A 59 9.00 5.81 -39.59
C GLY A 59 10.18 6.72 -39.24
N ASP A 60 9.94 8.03 -39.18
CA ASP A 60 10.96 9.02 -38.90
C ASP A 60 11.55 8.88 -37.49
N LYS A 61 12.82 9.30 -37.35
CA LYS A 61 13.45 9.38 -36.04
C LYS A 61 12.89 10.57 -35.26
N LEU A 62 12.25 10.26 -34.15
CA LEU A 62 11.60 11.25 -33.29
C LEU A 62 12.56 11.87 -32.28
N LEU A 63 12.29 13.15 -31.97
CA LEU A 63 12.92 13.90 -30.90
C LEU A 63 11.85 14.31 -29.89
N TYR A 64 12.20 14.19 -28.61
CA TYR A 64 11.31 14.49 -27.50
C TYR A 64 11.74 15.77 -26.78
N SER A 65 10.77 16.50 -26.25
CA SER A 65 11.00 17.68 -25.40
C SER A 65 9.92 17.79 -24.33
N ILE A 66 10.24 18.52 -23.26
CA ILE A 66 9.31 18.81 -22.16
C ILE A 66 9.25 20.31 -21.90
N SER A 67 8.07 20.77 -21.49
CA SER A 67 7.82 22.13 -21.00
C SER A 67 6.73 22.10 -19.92
N GLY A 68 6.23 23.27 -19.50
CA GLY A 68 5.27 23.39 -18.40
C GLY A 68 5.92 23.76 -17.06
N PRO A 69 5.11 23.90 -16.00
CA PRO A 69 5.55 24.40 -14.70
C PRO A 69 6.66 23.55 -14.08
N ASP A 70 6.52 22.23 -14.11
CA ASP A 70 7.39 21.30 -13.40
C ASP A 70 8.54 20.73 -14.24
N ALA A 71 8.70 21.16 -15.49
CA ALA A 71 9.71 20.62 -16.40
C ALA A 71 11.15 20.73 -15.84
N ALA A 72 11.42 21.75 -15.01
CA ALA A 72 12.72 21.94 -14.38
C ALA A 72 13.07 20.82 -13.36
N SER A 73 12.09 20.11 -12.82
CA SER A 73 12.28 19.00 -11.87
C SER A 73 12.82 17.74 -12.56
N PHE A 74 12.76 17.68 -13.88
CA PHE A 74 13.10 16.49 -14.67
C PHE A 74 14.32 16.69 -15.58
N ALA A 75 15.04 15.60 -15.81
CA ALA A 75 15.98 15.44 -16.91
C ALA A 75 15.38 14.48 -17.95
N LEU A 76 15.48 14.86 -19.22
CA LEU A 76 14.97 14.09 -20.37
C LEU A 76 16.14 13.69 -21.27
N ASP A 77 16.22 12.42 -21.66
CA ASP A 77 16.95 12.02 -22.86
C ASP A 77 16.06 12.24 -24.09
N ALA A 78 16.38 13.27 -24.87
CA ALA A 78 15.57 13.68 -26.03
C ALA A 78 15.53 12.65 -27.17
N SER A 79 16.39 11.63 -27.13
CA SER A 79 16.46 10.57 -28.16
C SER A 79 15.72 9.30 -27.77
N THR A 80 15.59 9.01 -26.48
CA THR A 80 14.87 7.82 -25.98
C THR A 80 13.51 8.17 -25.37
N GLY A 81 13.27 9.42 -25.01
CA GLY A 81 12.05 9.86 -24.34
C GLY A 81 12.04 9.59 -22.83
N GLU A 82 13.13 9.06 -22.26
CA GLU A 82 13.22 8.69 -20.85
C GLU A 82 13.37 9.93 -19.95
N LEU A 83 12.45 10.08 -18.99
CA LEU A 83 12.47 11.09 -17.94
C LEU A 83 13.01 10.53 -16.63
N THR A 84 13.81 11.33 -15.93
CA THR A 84 14.28 11.07 -14.57
C THR A 84 14.11 12.32 -13.70
N PHE A 85 13.88 12.15 -12.40
CA PHE A 85 13.94 13.28 -11.46
C PHE A 85 15.38 13.78 -11.30
N ARG A 86 15.58 15.10 -11.28
CA ARG A 86 16.89 15.71 -10.97
C ARG A 86 17.26 15.61 -9.49
N VAL A 87 16.25 15.69 -8.64
CA VAL A 87 16.32 15.52 -7.18
C VAL A 87 15.27 14.47 -6.82
N ALA A 88 15.65 13.47 -6.05
CA ALA A 88 14.73 12.41 -5.63
C ALA A 88 13.48 13.04 -4.99
N PRO A 89 12.27 12.63 -5.42
CA PRO A 89 11.05 13.24 -4.92
C PRO A 89 10.79 12.81 -3.47
N ASP A 90 10.07 13.66 -2.74
CA ASP A 90 9.70 13.40 -1.35
C ASP A 90 8.26 13.86 -1.12
N VAL A 91 7.36 12.94 -0.78
CA VAL A 91 5.95 13.31 -0.60
C VAL A 91 5.70 14.20 0.62
N ASP A 92 6.68 14.27 1.54
CA ASP A 92 6.64 15.11 2.75
C ASP A 92 7.31 16.47 2.55
N ALA A 93 8.08 16.61 1.47
CA ALA A 93 8.72 17.85 1.07
C ALA A 93 8.54 18.01 -0.44
N PRO A 94 7.29 18.20 -0.91
CA PRO A 94 7.02 18.19 -2.34
C PRO A 94 7.74 19.34 -3.02
N ALA A 95 8.39 19.02 -4.14
CA ALA A 95 9.17 19.97 -4.93
C ALA A 95 8.43 20.40 -6.21
N SER A 96 7.15 20.04 -6.36
CA SER A 96 6.32 20.58 -7.44
C SER A 96 6.14 22.08 -7.26
N VAL A 97 5.85 22.79 -8.35
CA VAL A 97 5.61 24.23 -8.32
C VAL A 97 4.46 24.62 -7.39
N ASP A 98 3.42 23.79 -7.33
CA ASP A 98 2.23 24.04 -6.53
C ASP A 98 2.37 23.54 -5.07
N GLY A 99 3.50 22.88 -4.75
CA GLY A 99 3.83 22.41 -3.40
C GLY A 99 3.06 21.16 -2.98
N ASP A 100 2.59 20.38 -3.95
CA ASP A 100 1.90 19.11 -3.79
C ASP A 100 2.68 17.96 -4.47
N ASN A 101 2.10 16.77 -4.49
CA ASN A 101 2.76 15.58 -5.07
C ASN A 101 2.46 15.37 -6.56
N PHE A 102 1.90 16.38 -7.24
CA PHE A 102 1.54 16.30 -8.65
C PHE A 102 2.46 17.20 -9.48
N TYR A 103 3.09 16.61 -10.50
CA TYR A 103 3.97 17.33 -11.41
C TYR A 103 3.30 17.41 -12.78
N PHE A 104 3.11 18.63 -13.27
CA PHE A 104 2.46 18.93 -14.53
C PHE A 104 3.51 19.27 -15.60
N ILE A 105 3.61 18.43 -16.62
CA ILE A 105 4.55 18.63 -17.74
C ILE A 105 3.83 18.50 -19.08
N ASP A 106 4.13 19.39 -20.01
CA ASP A 106 3.75 19.24 -21.41
C ASP A 106 4.87 18.46 -22.12
N VAL A 107 4.55 17.25 -22.60
CA VAL A 107 5.47 16.43 -23.39
C VAL A 107 5.21 16.65 -24.88
N THR A 108 6.27 16.82 -25.66
CA THR A 108 6.18 17.05 -27.10
C THR A 108 7.05 16.05 -27.83
N VAL A 109 6.49 15.42 -28.87
CA VAL A 109 7.24 14.63 -29.85
C VAL A 109 7.30 15.36 -31.18
N LYS A 110 8.45 15.31 -31.86
CA LYS A 110 8.70 16.05 -33.09
C LYS A 110 9.47 15.22 -34.10
N ASP A 111 9.10 15.34 -35.37
CA ASP A 111 9.79 14.73 -36.50
C ASP A 111 10.87 15.69 -37.09
N PRO A 112 11.70 15.21 -38.04
CA PRO A 112 12.68 16.05 -38.74
C PRO A 112 12.05 17.17 -39.59
N SER A 113 10.82 16.99 -40.07
CA SER A 113 10.03 17.95 -40.86
C SER A 113 9.41 19.08 -40.02
N LEU A 114 9.61 19.02 -38.70
CA LEU A 114 9.11 19.91 -37.66
C LEU A 114 7.62 19.77 -37.32
N ALA A 115 6.91 18.75 -37.81
CA ALA A 115 5.59 18.44 -37.30
C ALA A 115 5.70 17.83 -35.90
N SER A 116 4.70 18.08 -35.06
CA SER A 116 4.76 17.72 -33.65
C SER A 116 3.38 17.46 -33.06
N ASP A 117 3.35 16.65 -32.03
CA ASP A 117 2.20 16.43 -31.15
C ASP A 117 2.60 16.73 -29.70
N THR A 118 1.64 17.22 -28.90
CA THR A 118 1.88 17.65 -27.52
C THR A 118 0.74 17.24 -26.60
N GLN A 119 1.09 16.74 -25.42
CA GLN A 119 0.16 16.23 -24.42
C GLN A 119 0.58 16.70 -23.02
N LEU A 120 -0.40 17.08 -22.20
CA LEU A 120 -0.18 17.25 -20.76
C LEU A 120 -0.07 15.88 -20.10
N VAL A 121 1.00 15.67 -19.35
CA VAL A 121 1.22 14.50 -18.50
C VAL A 121 1.23 14.93 -17.03
N ILE A 122 0.49 14.20 -16.21
CA ILE A 122 0.46 14.37 -14.75
C ILE A 122 1.25 13.21 -14.13
N ILE A 123 2.31 13.54 -13.38
CA ILE A 123 3.09 12.55 -12.63
C ILE A 123 2.77 12.74 -11.14
N GLU A 124 2.14 11.75 -10.53
CA GLU A 124 1.92 11.68 -9.09
C GLU A 124 3.11 10.99 -8.42
N VAL A 125 3.64 11.58 -7.34
CA VAL A 125 4.59 10.91 -6.46
C VAL A 125 3.81 10.27 -5.30
N SER A 126 3.95 8.96 -5.11
CA SER A 126 3.25 8.22 -4.05
C SER A 126 4.21 7.51 -3.09
N ARG A 127 3.73 7.17 -1.89
CA ARG A 127 4.43 6.22 -1.00
C ARG A 127 4.26 4.77 -1.42
N HIS A 128 3.15 4.47 -2.08
CA HIS A 128 2.86 3.15 -2.62
C HIS A 128 3.91 2.78 -3.68
N ASP A 129 4.46 1.57 -3.58
CA ASP A 129 5.50 1.06 -4.49
C ASP A 129 5.15 -0.35 -4.99
N PRO A 130 4.21 -0.52 -5.93
CA PRO A 130 3.71 -1.84 -6.34
C PRO A 130 4.79 -2.72 -7.00
N GLU A 131 5.90 -2.11 -7.42
CA GLU A 131 7.05 -2.78 -8.03
C GLU A 131 8.24 -2.90 -7.05
N GLY A 132 8.07 -2.42 -5.81
CA GLY A 132 9.07 -2.43 -4.77
C GLY A 132 9.35 -3.83 -4.21
N PRO A 133 10.55 -4.06 -3.67
CA PRO A 133 10.88 -5.31 -2.99
C PRO A 133 10.09 -5.47 -1.68
N PHE A 134 9.70 -6.70 -1.37
CA PHE A 134 9.08 -7.07 -0.10
C PHE A 134 9.69 -8.36 0.47
N LEU A 135 9.62 -8.55 1.78
CA LEU A 135 10.16 -9.74 2.43
C LEU A 135 9.18 -10.92 2.33
N PHE A 136 7.93 -10.76 2.71
CA PHE A 136 6.97 -11.88 2.74
C PHE A 136 5.77 -11.63 1.83
N ARG A 137 5.19 -12.70 1.27
CA ARG A 137 3.93 -12.60 0.53
C ARG A 137 2.76 -12.42 1.50
N ASP A 138 1.64 -11.91 1.00
CA ASP A 138 0.43 -11.63 1.77
C ASP A 138 0.70 -10.64 2.92
N GLY A 139 0.01 -10.78 4.06
CA GLY A 139 0.20 -9.97 5.25
C GLY A 139 1.21 -10.55 6.25
N SER A 140 1.80 -9.69 7.08
CA SER A 140 2.86 -10.07 8.03
C SER A 140 2.35 -10.57 9.38
N VAL A 141 1.09 -10.29 9.72
CA VAL A 141 0.44 -10.67 10.98
C VAL A 141 0.57 -12.17 11.30
N PHE A 142 0.61 -13.03 10.27
CA PHE A 142 0.68 -14.49 10.44
C PHE A 142 2.11 -15.06 10.43
N LEU A 143 3.15 -14.23 10.33
CA LEU A 143 4.54 -14.70 10.23
C LEU A 143 5.12 -15.22 11.54
N GLY A 144 4.59 -14.76 12.67
CA GLY A 144 5.08 -15.11 14.00
C GLY A 144 3.94 -15.43 14.95
N PRO A 145 3.18 -16.53 14.73
CA PRO A 145 2.15 -16.95 15.68
C PRO A 145 2.75 -17.20 17.06
N ASN A 146 2.03 -16.82 18.11
CA ASN A 146 2.47 -16.90 19.50
C ASN A 146 3.72 -16.04 19.81
N THR A 147 3.92 -14.96 19.06
CA THR A 147 4.90 -13.91 19.37
C THR A 147 4.49 -13.18 20.65
N ILE A 148 3.20 -12.97 20.84
CA ILE A 148 2.55 -12.62 22.10
C ILE A 148 1.75 -13.85 22.55
N THR A 149 1.73 -14.14 23.85
CA THR A 149 0.99 -15.31 24.36
C THR A 149 0.08 -14.95 25.52
N PRO A 150 -0.94 -15.79 25.82
CA PRO A 150 -1.76 -15.63 27.02
C PRO A 150 -0.96 -15.64 28.33
N ALA A 151 0.25 -16.18 28.34
CA ALA A 151 1.12 -16.23 29.51
C ALA A 151 1.95 -14.94 29.71
N ASP A 152 1.98 -14.03 28.73
CA ASP A 152 2.75 -12.80 28.84
C ASP A 152 2.15 -11.87 29.90
N PRO A 153 2.98 -11.11 30.65
CA PRO A 153 2.48 -10.21 31.66
C PRO A 153 1.51 -9.18 31.08
N SER A 154 0.36 -9.05 31.72
CA SER A 154 -0.67 -8.07 31.39
C SER A 154 -0.74 -7.00 32.48
N ILE A 155 -0.83 -5.74 32.07
CA ILE A 155 -1.05 -4.61 32.99
C ILE A 155 -2.53 -4.35 33.27
N LEU A 156 -3.44 -5.23 32.82
CA LEU A 156 -4.86 -5.17 33.15
C LEU A 156 -5.07 -5.36 34.65
N GLN A 157 -5.80 -4.45 35.31
CA GLN A 157 -6.18 -4.60 36.71
C GLN A 157 -7.56 -5.22 36.86
N THR A 158 -8.58 -4.62 36.22
CA THR A 158 -9.97 -5.03 36.38
C THR A 158 -10.77 -4.78 35.11
N VAL A 159 -11.81 -5.58 34.89
CA VAL A 159 -12.89 -5.32 33.92
C VAL A 159 -14.20 -5.33 34.69
N ASN A 160 -14.85 -4.18 34.77
CA ASN A 160 -16.06 -3.98 35.58
C ASN A 160 -17.28 -3.80 34.68
N PHE A 161 -18.35 -4.57 34.90
CA PHE A 161 -19.63 -4.33 34.23
C PHE A 161 -20.23 -2.99 34.69
N ILE A 162 -20.67 -2.17 33.73
CA ILE A 162 -21.24 -0.85 33.98
C ILE A 162 -22.75 -0.89 33.78
N THR A 163 -23.20 -1.22 32.56
CA THR A 163 -24.61 -1.16 32.20
C THR A 163 -24.93 -2.01 30.97
N THR A 164 -26.22 -2.13 30.65
CA THR A 164 -26.71 -2.59 29.35
C THR A 164 -27.55 -1.49 28.75
N GLU A 165 -27.26 -1.14 27.50
CA GLU A 165 -27.94 -0.06 26.81
C GLU A 165 -28.13 -0.35 25.33
N SER A 166 -28.97 0.44 24.67
CA SER A 166 -29.10 0.44 23.22
C SER A 166 -28.35 1.63 22.65
N ARG A 167 -27.37 1.39 21.76
CA ARG A 167 -26.60 2.46 21.12
C ARG A 167 -26.23 2.11 19.68
N THR A 168 -25.90 3.12 18.90
CA THR A 168 -25.35 2.94 17.55
C THR A 168 -23.87 2.56 17.68
N VAL A 169 -23.47 1.44 17.08
CA VAL A 169 -22.12 0.87 17.18
C VAL A 169 -21.56 0.53 15.78
N PRO A 170 -20.24 0.64 15.56
CA PRO A 170 -19.60 0.05 14.39
C PRO A 170 -19.71 -1.47 14.45
N ASP A 171 -20.02 -2.11 13.33
CA ASP A 171 -20.14 -3.57 13.24
C ASP A 171 -19.88 -4.01 11.81
N ASN A 172 -18.72 -4.62 11.57
CA ASN A 172 -18.24 -4.97 10.23
C ASN A 172 -19.10 -6.05 9.52
N ARG A 173 -20.13 -6.61 10.17
CA ARG A 173 -21.15 -7.44 9.52
C ARG A 173 -22.11 -6.63 8.65
N PHE A 174 -22.12 -5.30 8.82
CA PHE A 174 -23.01 -4.38 8.13
C PHE A 174 -22.19 -3.24 7.48
N PRO A 175 -22.66 -2.66 6.38
CA PRO A 175 -21.94 -1.59 5.69
C PRO A 175 -21.97 -0.24 6.42
N ASN A 176 -22.86 -0.07 7.40
CA ASN A 176 -23.01 1.15 8.19
C ASN A 176 -23.14 0.79 9.66
N ASN A 177 -22.85 1.75 10.55
CA ASN A 177 -23.08 1.59 11.98
C ASN A 177 -24.53 1.15 12.26
N ALA A 178 -24.67 0.20 13.19
CA ALA A 178 -25.93 -0.45 13.48
C ALA A 178 -26.41 -0.10 14.90
N GLN A 179 -27.71 0.04 15.08
CA GLN A 179 -28.30 0.09 16.41
C GLN A 179 -28.24 -1.31 17.03
N ALA A 180 -27.62 -1.45 18.19
CA ALA A 180 -27.52 -2.71 18.91
C ALA A 180 -27.77 -2.51 20.41
N ASN A 181 -28.28 -3.55 21.06
CA ASN A 181 -28.18 -3.65 22.51
C ASN A 181 -26.79 -4.19 22.86
N VAL A 182 -26.12 -3.55 23.82
CA VAL A 182 -24.75 -3.86 24.22
C VAL A 182 -24.61 -3.87 25.74
N HIS A 183 -23.74 -4.74 26.23
CA HIS A 183 -23.20 -4.71 27.58
C HIS A 183 -21.94 -3.85 27.59
N ILE A 184 -21.89 -2.86 28.48
CA ILE A 184 -20.74 -1.98 28.65
C ILE A 184 -19.94 -2.45 29.86
N PHE A 185 -18.65 -2.67 29.64
CA PHE A 185 -17.67 -2.91 30.70
C PHE A 185 -16.57 -1.86 30.63
N GLN A 186 -15.94 -1.56 31.76
CA GLN A 186 -14.78 -0.69 31.83
C GLN A 186 -13.55 -1.53 32.17
N ALA A 187 -12.59 -1.62 31.24
CA ALA A 187 -11.26 -2.12 31.52
C ALA A 187 -10.40 -1.01 32.14
N ILE A 188 -9.67 -1.33 33.21
CA ILE A 188 -8.77 -0.41 33.94
C ILE A 188 -7.39 -1.05 33.99
N TYR A 189 -6.36 -0.29 33.61
CA TYR A 189 -4.97 -0.73 33.53
C TYR A 189 -4.11 -0.05 34.61
N THR A 190 -2.97 -0.66 34.96
CA THR A 190 -2.11 -0.18 36.06
C THR A 190 -1.50 1.21 35.83
N ASN A 191 -1.35 1.62 34.56
CA ASN A 191 -0.88 2.95 34.17
C ASN A 191 -1.99 4.02 34.22
N GLY A 192 -3.21 3.66 34.60
CA GLY A 192 -4.37 4.55 34.65
C GLY A 192 -5.18 4.63 33.35
N THR A 193 -4.73 3.98 32.27
CA THR A 193 -5.51 3.85 31.03
C THR A 193 -6.84 3.16 31.33
N GLN A 194 -7.90 3.63 30.69
CA GLN A 194 -9.25 3.06 30.79
C GLN A 194 -9.80 2.88 29.38
N ILE A 195 -10.31 1.69 29.08
CA ILE A 195 -10.87 1.35 27.77
C ILE A 195 -12.29 0.82 27.95
N GLU A 196 -13.24 1.39 27.20
CA GLU A 196 -14.63 0.92 27.20
C GLU A 196 -14.75 -0.36 26.37
N MET A 197 -15.14 -1.47 27.01
CA MET A 197 -15.37 -2.74 26.34
C MET A 197 -16.87 -2.89 26.07
N VAL A 198 -17.25 -2.95 24.79
CA VAL A 198 -18.62 -2.81 24.31
C VAL A 198 -19.02 -4.12 23.68
N VAL A 199 -19.74 -4.95 24.42
CA VAL A 199 -20.02 -6.33 23.99
C VAL A 199 -21.46 -6.45 23.55
N ASN A 200 -21.70 -6.88 22.31
CA ASN A 200 -23.03 -7.07 21.77
C ASN A 200 -23.81 -8.11 22.59
N THR A 201 -25.07 -7.82 22.96
CA THR A 201 -25.89 -8.74 23.79
C THR A 201 -26.25 -10.05 23.08
N GLN A 202 -25.99 -10.17 21.78
CA GLN A 202 -26.05 -11.44 21.06
C GLN A 202 -25.01 -12.45 21.58
N ILE A 203 -23.92 -11.97 22.18
CA ILE A 203 -22.97 -12.79 22.95
C ILE A 203 -23.60 -13.03 24.32
N SER A 204 -24.09 -14.25 24.52
CA SER A 204 -24.96 -14.62 25.63
C SER A 204 -24.56 -15.98 26.22
N PRO A 205 -24.71 -16.21 27.53
CA PRO A 205 -25.24 -15.29 28.56
C PRO A 205 -24.27 -14.13 28.89
N LEU A 206 -24.68 -13.19 29.76
CA LEU A 206 -23.84 -12.07 30.22
C LEU A 206 -22.44 -12.52 30.70
N SER A 207 -22.33 -13.72 31.29
CA SER A 207 -21.02 -14.27 31.68
C SER A 207 -20.11 -14.62 30.51
N GLU A 208 -20.65 -14.94 29.33
CA GLU A 208 -19.86 -15.05 28.10
C GLU A 208 -19.44 -13.67 27.61
N ALA A 209 -20.32 -12.68 27.65
CA ALA A 209 -19.95 -11.31 27.29
C ALA A 209 -18.83 -10.77 28.20
N GLU A 210 -18.89 -11.06 29.50
CA GLU A 210 -17.83 -10.72 30.46
C GLU A 210 -16.52 -11.46 30.16
N ARG A 211 -16.58 -12.74 29.74
CA ARG A 211 -15.38 -13.49 29.30
C ARG A 211 -14.73 -12.83 28.09
N GLN A 212 -15.51 -12.45 27.07
CA GLN A 212 -15.00 -11.78 25.89
C GLN A 212 -14.41 -10.42 26.23
N ALA A 213 -15.08 -9.60 27.04
CA ALA A 213 -14.54 -8.32 27.51
C ALA A 213 -13.18 -8.50 28.21
N LYS A 214 -13.07 -9.50 29.10
CA LYS A 214 -11.81 -9.81 29.80
C LYS A 214 -10.73 -10.30 28.85
N LEU A 215 -11.06 -11.16 27.89
CA LEU A 215 -10.10 -11.68 26.91
C LEU A 215 -9.43 -10.55 26.13
N TYR A 216 -10.21 -9.71 25.44
CA TYR A 216 -9.64 -8.64 24.63
C TYR A 216 -8.95 -7.56 25.47
N ALA A 217 -9.49 -7.22 26.64
CA ALA A 217 -8.84 -6.29 27.55
C ALA A 217 -7.48 -6.81 28.04
N ASP A 218 -7.38 -8.12 28.30
CA ASP A 218 -6.15 -8.76 28.76
C ASP A 218 -5.11 -8.91 27.65
N ILE A 219 -5.54 -9.07 26.39
CA ILE A 219 -4.64 -9.01 25.22
C ILE A 219 -4.05 -7.61 25.10
N LEU A 220 -4.87 -6.56 25.13
CA LEU A 220 -4.38 -5.18 25.10
C LEU A 220 -3.42 -4.89 26.26
N GLY A 221 -3.70 -5.43 27.45
CA GLY A 221 -2.83 -5.29 28.62
C GLY A 221 -1.42 -5.86 28.45
N LYS A 222 -1.17 -6.71 27.45
CA LYS A 222 0.16 -7.25 27.11
C LYS A 222 0.94 -6.37 26.13
N LEU A 223 0.27 -5.43 25.47
CA LEU A 223 0.86 -4.53 24.50
C LEU A 223 1.58 -3.37 25.20
N ASN A 224 2.40 -2.64 24.44
CA ASN A 224 3.11 -1.48 24.98
C ASN A 224 2.11 -0.40 25.46
N PRO A 225 2.33 0.23 26.63
CA PRO A 225 1.49 1.33 27.14
C PRO A 225 1.23 2.49 26.16
N VAL A 226 2.19 2.79 25.27
CA VAL A 226 2.03 3.81 24.22
C VAL A 226 0.90 3.45 23.27
N LEU A 227 0.78 2.17 22.90
CA LEU A 227 -0.24 1.68 21.98
C LEU A 227 -1.64 1.74 22.62
N ILE A 228 -1.78 1.17 23.81
CA ILE A 228 -3.10 1.13 24.47
C ILE A 228 -3.58 2.52 24.90
N GLY A 229 -2.66 3.49 25.06
CA GLY A 229 -3.01 4.86 25.44
C GLY A 229 -3.84 5.60 24.40
N GLY A 230 -3.81 5.17 23.13
CA GLY A 230 -4.62 5.74 22.06
C GLY A 230 -5.93 5.00 21.79
N ILE A 231 -6.28 3.96 22.57
CA ILE A 231 -7.51 3.20 22.39
C ILE A 231 -8.54 3.68 23.42
N GLU A 232 -9.70 4.09 22.93
CA GLU A 232 -10.84 4.53 23.76
C GLU A 232 -11.81 3.38 24.01
N SER A 233 -12.09 2.58 22.96
CA SER A 233 -13.13 1.55 22.99
C SER A 233 -12.78 0.29 22.21
N VAL A 234 -13.29 -0.85 22.66
CA VAL A 234 -13.27 -2.12 21.91
C VAL A 234 -14.70 -2.62 21.74
N PHE A 235 -15.15 -2.71 20.50
CA PHE A 235 -16.46 -3.24 20.12
C PHE A 235 -16.35 -4.72 19.81
N ILE A 236 -17.13 -5.56 20.51
CA ILE A 236 -17.04 -7.01 20.44
C ILE A 236 -18.39 -7.56 20.00
N HIS A 237 -18.43 -8.12 18.79
CA HIS A 237 -19.62 -8.61 18.11
C HIS A 237 -19.51 -10.12 17.84
N PRO A 238 -20.61 -10.87 17.73
CA PRO A 238 -20.55 -12.24 17.22
C PRO A 238 -20.43 -12.24 15.70
N GLY A 239 -20.16 -13.41 15.10
CA GLY A 239 -20.02 -13.58 13.65
C GLY A 239 -18.56 -13.56 13.20
N ASP A 240 -18.34 -13.61 11.89
CA ASP A 240 -17.04 -13.84 11.27
C ASP A 240 -16.58 -12.69 10.36
N ALA A 241 -17.02 -11.46 10.60
CA ALA A 241 -16.44 -10.31 9.90
C ALA A 241 -14.97 -10.08 10.32
N ASN A 242 -14.20 -9.40 9.48
CA ASN A 242 -12.80 -9.08 9.79
C ASN A 242 -12.73 -8.06 10.92
N PHE A 243 -11.62 -8.10 11.65
CA PHE A 243 -11.33 -7.07 12.64
C PHE A 243 -10.94 -5.78 11.91
N THR A 244 -11.17 -4.64 12.57
CA THR A 244 -10.69 -3.33 12.11
C THR A 244 -10.30 -2.46 13.30
N GLY A 245 -9.33 -1.57 13.08
CA GLY A 245 -8.89 -0.57 14.05
C GLY A 245 -9.14 0.87 13.62
N PRO A 246 -10.38 1.35 13.50
CA PRO A 246 -10.61 2.78 13.28
C PRO A 246 -9.99 3.63 14.40
N VAL A 247 -9.69 4.89 14.13
CA VAL A 247 -9.05 5.78 15.12
C VAL A 247 -9.80 5.75 16.47
N GLY A 248 -9.07 5.46 17.54
CA GLY A 248 -9.57 5.35 18.91
C GLY A 248 -10.31 4.05 19.23
N MET A 249 -10.50 3.13 18.29
CA MET A 249 -11.36 1.97 18.50
C MET A 249 -10.89 0.69 17.80
N ILE A 250 -11.20 -0.45 18.40
CA ILE A 250 -11.05 -1.76 17.75
C ILE A 250 -12.42 -2.40 17.62
N VAL A 251 -12.74 -2.95 16.45
CA VAL A 251 -13.95 -3.71 16.17
C VAL A 251 -13.57 -5.17 15.95
N ALA A 252 -13.99 -6.02 16.87
CA ALA A 252 -13.66 -7.44 16.92
C ALA A 252 -14.91 -8.31 16.77
N HIS A 253 -14.73 -9.47 16.13
CA HIS A 253 -15.79 -10.45 15.87
C HIS A 253 -15.42 -11.83 16.41
N THR A 254 -16.15 -12.32 17.42
CA THR A 254 -15.77 -13.54 18.17
C THR A 254 -15.71 -14.79 17.30
N GLY A 255 -16.60 -14.90 16.30
CA GLY A 255 -16.59 -16.04 15.38
C GLY A 255 -15.39 -16.03 14.42
N ARG A 256 -14.90 -14.85 14.03
CA ARG A 256 -13.66 -14.73 13.25
C ARG A 256 -12.46 -15.14 14.11
N ALA A 257 -12.37 -14.64 15.33
CA ALA A 257 -11.31 -15.01 16.28
C ALA A 257 -11.27 -16.52 16.53
N GLU A 258 -12.40 -17.12 16.88
CA GLU A 258 -12.50 -18.55 17.19
C GLU A 258 -12.16 -19.45 16.00
N LYS A 259 -12.54 -19.04 14.79
CA LYS A 259 -12.38 -19.85 13.58
C LYS A 259 -10.99 -19.70 12.97
N ASP A 260 -10.46 -18.48 12.88
CA ASP A 260 -9.32 -18.19 12.01
C ASP A 260 -8.07 -17.74 12.76
N TYR A 261 -8.17 -17.15 13.96
CA TYR A 261 -7.01 -16.57 14.66
C TYR A 261 -6.56 -17.40 15.86
N THR A 262 -7.48 -17.76 16.75
CA THR A 262 -7.17 -18.56 17.95
C THR A 262 -6.57 -19.93 17.61
N PRO A 263 -7.07 -20.70 16.62
CA PRO A 263 -6.55 -22.04 16.35
C PRO A 263 -5.10 -22.06 15.85
N ILE A 264 -4.63 -20.95 15.26
CA ILE A 264 -3.26 -20.79 14.76
C ILE A 264 -2.39 -19.94 15.68
N GLY A 265 -2.95 -19.43 16.79
CA GLY A 265 -2.22 -18.62 17.77
C GLY A 265 -1.83 -17.23 17.25
N THR A 266 -2.73 -16.54 16.53
CA THR A 266 -2.47 -15.19 16.00
C THR A 266 -3.45 -14.14 16.49
N LEU A 267 -4.32 -14.46 17.46
CA LEU A 267 -5.33 -13.52 17.95
C LEU A 267 -4.67 -12.27 18.56
N GLU A 268 -3.63 -12.47 19.35
CA GLU A 268 -2.86 -11.39 19.97
C GLU A 268 -2.14 -10.52 18.94
N GLU A 269 -1.56 -11.12 17.89
CA GLU A 269 -0.90 -10.42 16.80
C GLU A 269 -1.89 -9.61 15.95
N VAL A 270 -3.07 -10.16 15.65
CA VAL A 270 -4.14 -9.41 14.98
C VAL A 270 -4.58 -8.23 15.85
N MET A 271 -4.81 -8.44 17.15
CA MET A 271 -5.15 -7.34 18.05
C MET A 271 -4.05 -6.28 18.14
N ALA A 272 -2.78 -6.67 18.09
CA ALA A 272 -1.65 -5.74 18.07
C ALA A 272 -1.62 -4.91 16.78
N HIS A 273 -1.94 -5.52 15.63
CA HIS A 273 -2.07 -4.84 14.35
C HIS A 273 -3.23 -3.83 14.35
N GLU A 274 -4.44 -4.22 14.77
CA GLU A 274 -5.57 -3.29 14.85
C GLU A 274 -5.34 -2.17 15.88
N ALA A 275 -4.62 -2.47 16.97
CA ALA A 275 -4.23 -1.47 17.94
C ALA A 275 -3.30 -0.41 17.32
N VAL A 276 -2.47 -0.75 16.34
CA VAL A 276 -1.65 0.23 15.62
C VAL A 276 -2.51 1.21 14.85
N HIS A 277 -3.46 0.70 14.04
CA HIS A 277 -4.42 1.53 13.31
C HIS A 277 -5.22 2.44 14.24
N ALA A 278 -5.68 1.90 15.35
CA ALA A 278 -6.51 2.65 16.29
C ALA A 278 -5.73 3.78 17.00
N SER A 279 -4.44 3.60 17.28
CA SER A 279 -3.72 4.44 18.24
C SER A 279 -2.56 5.26 17.67
N ILE A 280 -1.72 4.69 16.81
CA ILE A 280 -0.46 5.31 16.42
C ILE A 280 -0.38 5.65 14.93
N ASP A 281 -1.21 5.04 14.08
CA ASP A 281 -1.37 5.46 12.69
C ASP A 281 -1.63 6.97 12.56
N PRO A 282 -2.59 7.57 13.31
CA PRO A 282 -2.86 9.00 13.20
C PRO A 282 -1.69 9.92 13.59
N LEU A 283 -0.69 9.37 14.30
CA LEU A 283 0.45 10.12 14.80
C LEU A 283 1.67 9.99 13.89
N TYR A 284 1.88 8.80 13.32
CA TYR A 284 3.13 8.45 12.67
C TYR A 284 3.00 8.00 11.22
N LEU A 285 1.83 7.54 10.78
CA LEU A 285 1.62 7.18 9.39
C LEU A 285 1.75 8.44 8.54
N GLY A 286 2.73 8.44 7.64
CA GLY A 286 3.09 9.64 6.89
C GLY A 286 3.91 10.68 7.66
N SER A 287 4.38 10.40 8.89
CA SER A 287 5.36 11.27 9.57
C SER A 287 6.75 11.19 8.94
N ARG A 288 7.49 12.30 8.94
CA ARG A 288 8.83 12.38 8.35
C ARG A 288 9.76 11.27 8.87
N GLU A 289 9.69 10.98 10.16
CA GLU A 289 10.50 9.95 10.81
C GLU A 289 10.16 8.56 10.29
N TRP A 290 8.86 8.23 10.21
CA TRP A 290 8.40 6.96 9.66
C TRP A 290 8.81 6.78 8.19
N ASN A 291 8.62 7.83 7.40
CA ASN A 291 8.88 7.80 5.98
C ASN A 291 10.38 7.70 5.67
N GLN A 292 11.21 8.36 6.47
CA GLN A 292 12.65 8.20 6.39
C GLN A 292 13.05 6.77 6.74
N ALA A 293 12.44 6.15 7.76
CA ALA A 293 12.70 4.77 8.09
C ALA A 293 12.31 3.83 6.93
N GLN A 294 11.13 4.00 6.34
CA GLN A 294 10.68 3.25 5.18
C GLN A 294 11.64 3.39 3.98
N LYS A 295 12.04 4.62 3.63
CA LYS A 295 12.99 4.89 2.52
C LYS A 295 14.38 4.32 2.74
N SER A 296 14.81 4.21 4.00
CA SER A 296 16.13 3.68 4.36
C SER A 296 16.17 2.16 4.42
N ASP A 297 15.01 1.50 4.42
CA ASP A 297 14.89 0.05 4.35
C ASP A 297 14.99 -0.45 2.91
N ILE A 298 15.45 -1.68 2.74
CA ILE A 298 15.68 -2.26 1.40
C ILE A 298 14.47 -2.99 0.83
N ALA A 299 13.41 -3.17 1.63
CA ALA A 299 12.17 -3.85 1.26
C ALA A 299 11.03 -3.49 2.21
N PHE A 300 9.77 -3.60 1.77
CA PHE A 300 8.61 -3.65 2.67
C PHE A 300 8.58 -4.97 3.46
N ILE A 301 7.96 -4.97 4.64
CA ILE A 301 7.80 -6.21 5.42
C ILE A 301 7.01 -7.27 4.65
N SER A 302 5.98 -6.87 3.92
CA SER A 302 5.12 -7.77 3.18
C SER A 302 4.64 -7.16 1.86
N GLU A 303 4.15 -7.99 0.95
CA GLU A 303 3.49 -7.55 -0.29
C GLU A 303 2.29 -6.66 0.04
N TYR A 304 1.51 -7.01 1.07
CA TYR A 304 0.38 -6.21 1.52
C TYR A 304 0.82 -4.84 2.06
N ALA A 305 1.86 -4.78 2.90
CA ALA A 305 2.41 -3.53 3.40
C ALA A 305 2.92 -2.62 2.29
N ARG A 306 3.53 -3.20 1.24
CA ARG A 306 3.98 -2.46 0.06
C ARG A 306 2.82 -1.89 -0.75
N ASP A 307 1.81 -2.73 -0.98
CA ASP A 307 0.69 -2.39 -1.85
C ASP A 307 -0.26 -1.39 -1.18
N PHE A 308 -0.24 -1.34 0.14
CA PHE A 308 -1.08 -0.45 0.95
C PHE A 308 -0.22 0.37 1.92
N ALA A 309 0.91 0.91 1.45
CA ALA A 309 1.90 1.59 2.30
C ALA A 309 1.35 2.79 3.09
N GLU A 310 0.27 3.39 2.61
CA GLU A 310 -0.39 4.55 3.22
C GLU A 310 -1.40 4.17 4.30
N THR A 311 -1.67 2.88 4.49
CA THR A 311 -2.63 2.38 5.50
C THR A 311 -2.10 1.21 6.33
N GLU A 312 -1.20 0.38 5.80
CA GLU A 312 -0.86 -0.93 6.38
C GLU A 312 0.62 -1.08 6.79
N ASP A 313 1.54 -0.32 6.18
CA ASP A 313 2.97 -0.54 6.39
C ASP A 313 3.39 -0.36 7.85
N LEU A 314 2.81 0.61 8.57
CA LEU A 314 3.12 0.84 9.98
C LEU A 314 2.64 -0.34 10.86
N ALA A 315 1.38 -0.77 10.69
CA ALA A 315 0.79 -1.87 11.45
C ALA A 315 1.49 -3.21 11.19
N GLU A 316 1.79 -3.51 9.92
CA GLU A 316 2.53 -4.70 9.54
C GLU A 316 3.97 -4.68 10.08
N SER A 317 4.65 -3.53 9.98
CA SER A 317 6.01 -3.40 10.51
C SER A 317 6.06 -3.51 12.03
N TYR A 318 5.00 -3.13 12.75
CA TYR A 318 4.91 -3.35 14.19
C TYR A 318 4.82 -4.84 14.54
N GLY A 319 4.07 -5.63 13.77
CA GLY A 319 4.08 -7.09 13.88
C GLY A 319 5.49 -7.67 13.72
N ALA A 320 6.23 -7.19 12.73
CA ALA A 320 7.63 -7.57 12.53
C ALA A 320 8.56 -7.12 13.68
N TYR A 321 8.32 -5.94 14.23
CA TYR A 321 9.01 -5.48 15.44
C TYR A 321 8.79 -6.43 16.61
N LEU A 322 7.55 -6.86 16.85
CA LEU A 322 7.22 -7.82 17.91
C LEU A 322 7.94 -9.15 17.70
N ILE A 323 8.03 -9.65 16.46
CA ILE A 323 8.79 -10.86 16.12
C ILE A 323 10.26 -10.72 16.49
N VAL A 324 10.89 -9.60 16.15
CA VAL A 324 12.30 -9.32 16.46
C VAL A 324 12.52 -9.16 17.98
N LYS A 325 11.63 -8.42 18.65
CA LYS A 325 11.66 -8.20 20.10
C LYS A 325 11.54 -9.52 20.87
N ASN A 326 10.72 -10.45 20.36
CA ASN A 326 10.48 -11.77 20.92
C ASN A 326 11.20 -12.87 20.11
N SER A 327 12.43 -12.60 19.68
CA SER A 327 13.19 -13.50 18.79
C SER A 327 13.41 -14.91 19.35
N ASN A 328 13.39 -15.08 20.68
CA ASN A 328 13.46 -16.38 21.34
C ASN A 328 12.24 -17.28 21.11
N ARG A 329 11.10 -16.72 20.67
CA ARG A 329 9.87 -17.43 20.34
C ARG A 329 9.66 -17.63 18.83
N ASN A 330 10.52 -17.03 18.02
CA ASN A 330 10.37 -16.95 16.58
C ASN A 330 11.51 -17.64 15.84
N SER A 331 11.28 -18.02 14.58
CA SER A 331 12.33 -18.62 13.75
C SER A 331 13.50 -17.64 13.56
N SER A 332 14.72 -18.11 13.80
CA SER A 332 15.93 -17.29 13.59
C SER A 332 16.07 -16.79 12.16
N THR A 333 15.62 -17.58 11.18
CA THR A 333 15.63 -17.19 9.76
C THR A 333 14.64 -16.05 9.48
N THR A 334 13.46 -16.08 10.08
CA THR A 334 12.45 -15.03 9.98
C THR A 334 12.96 -13.75 10.64
N VAL A 335 13.47 -13.86 11.86
CA VAL A 335 14.02 -12.72 12.62
C VAL A 335 15.16 -12.06 11.85
N GLN A 336 16.12 -12.84 11.36
CA GLN A 336 17.24 -12.31 10.59
C GLN A 336 16.77 -11.62 9.31
N ARG A 337 15.84 -12.24 8.58
CA ARG A 337 15.29 -11.65 7.34
C ARG A 337 14.61 -10.30 7.60
N ILE A 338 13.87 -10.17 8.69
CA ILE A 338 13.25 -8.90 9.10
C ILE A 338 14.33 -7.87 9.45
N GLN A 339 15.33 -8.26 10.25
CA GLN A 339 16.42 -7.36 10.65
C GLN A 339 17.26 -6.86 9.47
N ASP A 340 17.50 -7.72 8.48
CA ASP A 340 18.27 -7.37 7.28
C ASP A 340 17.43 -6.52 6.30
N GLY A 341 16.11 -6.72 6.28
CA GLY A 341 15.21 -6.07 5.32
C GLY A 341 14.64 -4.73 5.76
N ILE A 342 14.24 -4.62 7.03
CA ILE A 342 13.57 -3.42 7.58
C ILE A 342 14.22 -2.82 8.86
N PRO A 343 15.57 -2.75 8.96
CA PRO A 343 16.24 -2.35 10.19
C PRO A 343 15.84 -0.96 10.71
N ASN A 344 15.52 -0.02 9.84
CA ASN A 344 15.20 1.35 10.23
C ASN A 344 13.79 1.46 10.80
N ARG A 345 12.80 0.76 10.23
CA ARG A 345 11.46 0.68 10.85
C ARG A 345 11.49 -0.07 12.18
N ILE A 346 12.34 -1.08 12.32
CA ILE A 346 12.58 -1.72 13.63
C ILE A 346 13.18 -0.72 14.63
N GLN A 347 14.10 0.14 14.19
CA GLN A 347 14.69 1.17 15.04
C GLN A 347 13.67 2.25 15.42
N PHE A 348 12.80 2.64 14.50
CA PHE A 348 11.72 3.60 14.73
C PHE A 348 10.86 3.20 15.95
N PHE A 349 10.42 1.94 16.03
CA PHE A 349 9.66 1.49 17.21
C PHE A 349 10.48 1.50 18.51
N LYS A 350 11.78 1.18 18.45
CA LYS A 350 12.65 1.26 19.64
C LYS A 350 12.78 2.70 20.14
N ASP A 351 12.91 3.66 19.23
CA ASP A 351 13.08 5.08 19.57
C ASP A 351 11.82 5.66 20.23
N LEU A 352 10.64 5.13 19.86
CA LEU A 352 9.36 5.44 20.51
C LEU A 352 9.17 4.74 21.87
N GLY A 353 10.12 3.90 22.31
CA GLY A 353 10.07 3.20 23.59
C GLY A 353 9.19 1.95 23.60
N PHE A 354 8.98 1.30 22.44
CA PHE A 354 8.13 0.12 22.32
C PHE A 354 8.67 -1.16 22.95
#